data_AF-A0A6P7F4I4-F1
#
_entry.id   AF-A0A6P7F4I4-F1
#
_cell.length_a   1.000
_cell.length_b   1.000
_cell.length_c   1.000
_cell.angle_alpha   90.00
_cell.angle_beta   90.00
_cell.angle_gamma   90.00
#
_symmetry.space_group_name_H-M   'P 1'
#
loop_
_entity.id
_entity.type
_entity.pdbx_description
1 polymer ?
#
loop_
_entity_poly.entity_id
_entity_poly.type
_entity_poly.pdbx_seq_one_letter_code
_entity_poly.pdbx_strand_id
1 'polypeptide(L)'
;MESDDDVAIASAIFVIMAQKKKKVVNKRKKRRWWSVSLFKNRKRYNGNDLLNDLSLEVSGKFENFCRMAPADFESLLQLIGPYITKQTTQMRRTISAKERFALTLRFLASGDSYQSLSYLFKISPQLISSIVTEVCEALKNVLRDQVKVSNSLFFLHI
;
A
#
# COMPACT_ATOMS: atom_id res chain seq x y z
N MET A 1 18.01 -13.13 58.45
CA MET A 1 17.02 -14.22 58.32
C MET A 1 15.71 -13.59 57.83
N GLU A 2 15.80 -12.78 56.78
CA GLU A 2 14.74 -11.88 56.28
C GLU A 2 14.72 -11.90 54.73
N SER A 3 15.85 -12.27 54.10
CA SER A 3 15.98 -12.39 52.64
C SER A 3 15.24 -13.57 52.01
N ASP A 4 15.15 -14.71 52.69
CA ASP A 4 14.55 -15.92 52.10
C ASP A 4 13.02 -15.83 52.05
N ASP A 5 12.42 -15.19 53.06
CA ASP A 5 10.99 -14.91 53.10
C ASP A 5 10.60 -13.85 52.06
N ASP A 6 11.43 -12.82 51.87
CA ASP A 6 11.25 -11.82 50.81
C ASP A 6 11.32 -12.43 49.40
N VAL A 7 12.23 -13.36 49.17
CA VAL A 7 12.36 -14.09 47.90
C VAL A 7 11.17 -15.03 47.69
N ALA A 8 10.68 -15.68 48.74
CA ALA A 8 9.47 -16.51 48.70
C ALA A 8 8.21 -15.67 48.39
N ILE A 9 8.08 -14.48 48.98
CA ILE A 9 6.98 -13.56 48.72
C ILE A 9 7.05 -13.02 47.28
N ALA A 10 8.23 -12.61 46.82
CA ALA A 10 8.40 -12.09 45.46
C ALA A 10 8.08 -13.15 44.38
N SER A 11 8.52 -14.39 44.60
CA SER A 11 8.22 -15.50 43.69
C SER A 11 6.73 -15.87 43.69
N ALA A 12 6.07 -15.88 44.86
CA ALA A 12 4.62 -16.10 44.96
C ALA A 12 3.83 -15.01 44.24
N ILE A 13 4.20 -13.73 44.39
CA ILE A 13 3.58 -12.60 43.68
C ILE A 13 3.74 -12.77 42.16
N PHE A 14 4.94 -13.14 41.70
CA PHE A 14 5.20 -13.34 40.27
C PHE A 14 4.35 -14.47 39.67
N VAL A 15 4.23 -15.60 40.37
CA VAL A 15 3.40 -16.74 39.92
C VAL A 15 1.91 -16.34 39.86
N ILE A 16 1.41 -15.62 40.87
CA ILE A 16 0.03 -15.13 40.89
C ILE A 16 -0.22 -14.14 39.75
N MET A 17 0.71 -13.23 39.48
CA MET A 17 0.64 -12.27 38.37
C MET A 17 0.68 -12.96 37.00
N ALA A 18 1.52 -13.98 36.84
CA ALA A 18 1.61 -14.78 35.62
C ALA A 18 0.33 -15.58 35.36
N GLN A 19 -0.27 -16.16 36.41
CA GLN A 19 -1.56 -16.86 36.32
C GLN A 19 -2.75 -15.91 36.08
N LYS A 20 -2.67 -14.67 36.58
CA LYS A 20 -3.68 -13.62 36.35
C LYS A 20 -3.54 -12.87 35.03
N LYS A 21 -2.49 -13.10 34.23
CA LYS A 21 -2.50 -12.77 32.79
C LYS A 21 -3.54 -13.66 32.09
N LYS A 22 -4.83 -13.39 32.31
CA LYS A 22 -5.87 -13.73 31.34
C LYS A 22 -5.32 -13.29 30.00
N LYS A 23 -5.18 -14.21 29.05
CA LYS A 23 -5.01 -13.83 27.64
C LYS A 23 -6.06 -12.76 27.40
N VAL A 24 -5.64 -11.50 27.24
CA VAL A 24 -6.52 -10.46 26.73
C VAL A 24 -6.74 -10.91 25.30
N VAL A 25 -7.74 -11.76 25.12
CA VAL A 25 -8.24 -12.10 23.80
C VAL A 25 -8.76 -10.77 23.31
N ASN A 26 -7.97 -10.12 22.47
CA ASN A 26 -8.38 -8.92 21.75
C ASN A 26 -9.57 -9.35 20.89
N LYS A 27 -10.77 -9.32 21.48
CA LYS A 27 -12.02 -9.52 20.77
C LYS A 27 -12.06 -8.37 19.78
N ARG A 28 -11.74 -8.67 18.52
CA ARG A 28 -11.77 -7.69 17.43
C ARG A 28 -13.14 -7.02 17.50
N LYS A 29 -13.17 -5.72 17.79
CA LYS A 29 -14.42 -4.95 17.83
C LYS A 29 -15.14 -5.23 16.51
N LYS A 30 -16.39 -5.72 16.57
CA LYS A 30 -17.21 -5.90 15.37
C LYS A 30 -17.33 -4.53 14.71
N ARG A 31 -16.83 -4.42 13.48
CA ARG A 31 -16.91 -3.17 12.74
C ARG A 31 -18.38 -2.85 12.50
N ARG A 32 -18.79 -1.60 12.77
CA ARG A 32 -20.14 -1.11 12.45
C ARG A 32 -20.47 -1.29 10.96
N TRP A 33 -19.44 -1.21 10.11
CA TRP A 33 -19.54 -1.41 8.66
C TRP A 33 -18.38 -2.26 8.15
N TRP A 34 -18.66 -3.29 7.35
CA TRP A 34 -17.64 -4.09 6.66
C TRP A 34 -16.90 -3.27 5.59
N SER A 35 -17.60 -2.36 4.92
CA SER A 35 -17.04 -1.48 3.89
C SER A 35 -17.93 -0.24 3.69
N VAL A 36 -17.32 0.92 3.46
CA VAL A 36 -17.99 2.20 3.18
C VAL A 36 -18.51 2.21 1.75
N SER A 37 -19.65 2.88 1.49
CA SER A 37 -20.29 2.97 0.16
C SER A 37 -19.35 3.48 -0.94
N LEU A 38 -18.45 4.41 -0.60
CA LEU A 38 -17.43 4.94 -1.51
C LEU A 38 -16.62 3.81 -2.20
N PHE A 39 -16.21 2.80 -1.42
CA PHE A 39 -15.41 1.68 -1.92
C PHE A 39 -16.25 0.53 -2.51
N LYS A 40 -17.58 0.59 -2.38
CA LYS A 40 -18.52 -0.34 -3.05
C LYS A 40 -18.79 0.13 -4.48
N ASN A 41 -18.88 1.44 -4.70
CA ASN A 41 -19.20 2.05 -5.99
C ASN A 41 -17.96 2.26 -6.88
N ARG A 42 -17.03 1.30 -6.92
CA ARG A 42 -15.82 1.36 -7.75
C ARG A 42 -16.10 1.30 -9.26
N LYS A 43 -17.31 1.02 -9.73
CA LYS A 43 -17.62 1.09 -11.16
C LYS A 43 -17.82 2.51 -11.68
N ARG A 44 -18.15 3.45 -10.79
CA ARG A 44 -18.50 4.81 -11.17
C ARG A 44 -17.29 5.71 -10.94
N TYR A 45 -16.72 6.29 -11.99
CA TYR A 45 -15.55 7.19 -11.94
C TYR A 45 -14.39 6.56 -11.15
N ASN A 46 -13.87 5.47 -11.69
CA ASN A 46 -12.70 4.79 -11.12
C ASN A 46 -11.40 5.35 -11.71
N GLY A 47 -10.25 4.87 -11.22
CA GLY A 47 -8.98 5.38 -11.70
C GLY A 47 -8.74 5.12 -13.19
N ASN A 48 -9.25 4.03 -13.76
CA ASN A 48 -9.15 3.81 -15.22
C ASN A 48 -10.00 4.80 -16.01
N ASP A 49 -11.21 5.11 -15.56
CA ASP A 49 -12.07 6.11 -16.23
C ASP A 49 -11.33 7.45 -16.29
N LEU A 50 -10.79 7.89 -15.14
CA LEU A 50 -9.97 9.10 -15.05
C LEU A 50 -8.75 9.05 -15.98
N LEU A 51 -8.01 7.94 -15.99
CA LEU A 51 -6.82 7.81 -16.85
C LEU A 51 -7.18 7.85 -18.32
N ASN A 52 -8.30 7.25 -18.72
CA ASN A 52 -8.75 7.30 -20.11
C ASN A 52 -9.17 8.73 -20.49
N ASP A 53 -9.88 9.44 -19.63
CA ASP A 53 -10.24 10.84 -19.85
C ASP A 53 -8.97 11.70 -20.01
N LEU A 54 -7.97 11.49 -19.15
CA LEU A 54 -6.67 12.19 -19.22
C LEU A 54 -5.89 11.85 -20.49
N SER A 55 -5.91 10.59 -20.95
CA SER A 55 -5.20 10.14 -22.15
C SER A 55 -5.83 10.64 -23.45
N LEU A 56 -7.13 10.91 -23.47
CA LEU A 56 -7.82 11.46 -24.65
C LEU A 56 -7.56 12.96 -24.83
N GLU A 57 -7.12 13.65 -23.77
CA GLU A 57 -6.91 15.08 -23.79
C GLU A 57 -5.48 15.43 -24.28
N VAL A 58 -5.37 16.22 -25.35
CA VAL A 58 -4.07 16.66 -25.92
C VAL A 58 -3.36 17.72 -25.05
N SER A 59 -3.89 18.00 -23.85
CA SER A 59 -3.44 19.11 -22.99
C SER A 59 -2.24 18.78 -22.09
N GLY A 60 -1.65 17.58 -22.20
CA GLY A 60 -0.53 17.16 -21.37
C GLY A 60 -0.91 16.81 -19.93
N LYS A 61 -2.22 16.67 -19.64
CA LYS A 61 -2.70 16.39 -18.28
C LYS A 61 -2.32 14.99 -17.81
N PHE A 62 -2.22 14.02 -18.72
CA PHE A 62 -1.73 12.68 -18.38
C PHE A 62 -0.28 12.75 -17.85
N GLU A 63 0.59 13.47 -18.56
CA GLU A 63 1.98 13.69 -18.19
C GLU A 63 2.08 14.43 -16.85
N ASN A 64 1.26 15.45 -16.63
CA ASN A 64 1.23 16.13 -15.34
C ASN A 64 0.74 15.22 -14.20
N PHE A 65 -0.19 14.31 -14.49
CA PHE A 65 -0.74 13.38 -13.51
C PHE A 65 0.27 12.27 -13.13
N CYS A 66 0.89 11.64 -14.13
CA CYS A 66 1.80 10.51 -13.98
C CYS A 66 3.30 10.89 -13.91
N ARG A 67 3.67 12.13 -14.25
CA ARG A 67 5.05 12.59 -14.52
C ARG A 67 5.79 11.72 -15.54
N MET A 68 5.05 11.20 -16.51
CA MET A 68 5.53 10.25 -17.51
C MET A 68 4.68 10.38 -18.78
N ALA A 69 5.33 10.29 -19.96
CA ALA A 69 4.61 10.29 -21.23
C ALA A 69 3.67 9.07 -21.32
N PRO A 70 2.51 9.19 -21.99
CA PRO A 70 1.60 8.06 -22.19
C PRO A 70 2.26 6.85 -22.85
N ALA A 71 3.15 7.09 -23.82
CA ALA A 71 3.89 6.02 -24.50
C ALA A 71 4.81 5.26 -23.53
N ASP A 72 5.63 5.97 -22.76
CA ASP A 72 6.53 5.38 -21.76
C ASP A 72 5.75 4.63 -20.68
N PHE A 73 4.60 5.19 -20.27
CA PHE A 73 3.71 4.57 -19.32
C PHE A 73 3.22 3.20 -19.80
N GLU A 74 2.72 3.11 -21.04
CA GLU A 74 2.25 1.85 -21.61
C GLU A 74 3.40 0.85 -21.81
N SER A 75 4.56 1.29 -22.31
CA SER A 75 5.75 0.44 -22.44
C SER A 75 6.21 -0.14 -21.10
N LEU A 76 6.28 0.69 -20.05
CA LEU A 76 6.69 0.24 -18.73
C LEU A 76 5.62 -0.64 -18.08
N LEU A 77 4.34 -0.33 -18.29
CA LEU A 77 3.21 -1.14 -17.84
C LEU A 77 3.25 -2.56 -18.43
N GLN A 78 3.63 -2.70 -19.70
CA GLN A 78 3.80 -4.03 -20.32
C GLN A 78 4.87 -4.87 -19.61
N LEU A 79 5.97 -4.23 -19.18
CA LEU A 79 7.06 -4.91 -18.49
C LEU A 79 6.70 -5.31 -17.04
N ILE A 80 6.10 -4.40 -16.28
CA ILE A 80 5.76 -4.66 -14.87
C ILE A 80 4.43 -5.40 -14.70
N GLY A 81 3.56 -5.35 -15.71
CA GLY A 81 2.19 -5.88 -15.70
C GLY A 81 2.08 -7.31 -15.17
N PRO A 82 2.93 -8.26 -15.60
CA PRO A 82 2.93 -9.63 -15.08
C PRO A 82 3.14 -9.73 -13.56
N TYR A 83 3.88 -8.81 -12.95
CA TYR A 83 4.22 -8.82 -11.53
C TYR A 83 3.15 -8.16 -10.65
N ILE A 84 2.42 -7.18 -11.19
CA ILE A 84 1.46 -6.37 -10.42
C ILE A 84 0.00 -6.73 -10.68
N THR A 85 -0.28 -7.56 -11.70
CA THR A 85 -1.63 -8.04 -11.99
C THR A 85 -2.12 -9.00 -10.91
N LYS A 86 -3.37 -8.80 -10.45
CA LYS A 86 -4.03 -9.69 -9.48
C LYS A 86 -5.21 -10.41 -10.14
N GLN A 87 -5.39 -11.68 -9.79
CA GLN A 87 -6.50 -12.49 -10.27
C GLN A 87 -7.84 -11.98 -9.76
N THR A 88 -8.79 -11.77 -10.68
CA THR A 88 -10.16 -11.42 -10.34
C THR A 88 -10.80 -12.58 -9.57
N THR A 89 -11.30 -12.30 -8.37
CA THR A 89 -12.06 -13.29 -7.59
C THR A 89 -13.55 -12.95 -7.65
N GLN A 90 -14.41 -13.97 -7.50
CA GLN A 90 -15.88 -13.80 -7.53
C GLN A 90 -16.41 -12.84 -6.45
N MET A 91 -15.63 -12.64 -5.37
CA MET A 91 -16.01 -11.75 -4.27
C MET A 91 -15.69 -10.28 -4.52
N ARG A 92 -14.67 -9.96 -5.35
CA ARG A 92 -14.23 -8.58 -5.56
C ARG A 92 -13.50 -8.40 -6.89
N ARG A 93 -13.94 -7.41 -7.68
CA ARG A 93 -13.16 -6.92 -8.83
C ARG A 93 -11.79 -6.44 -8.34
N THR A 94 -10.75 -6.97 -8.96
CA THR A 94 -9.37 -6.54 -8.72
C THR A 94 -9.13 -5.14 -9.25
N ILE A 95 -8.12 -4.49 -8.69
CA ILE A 95 -7.59 -3.23 -9.18
C ILE A 95 -6.68 -3.60 -10.35
N SER A 96 -6.97 -3.06 -11.54
CA SER A 96 -6.22 -3.39 -12.75
C SER A 96 -4.75 -2.96 -12.64
N ALA A 97 -3.85 -3.60 -13.39
CA ALA A 97 -2.43 -3.22 -13.42
C ALA A 97 -2.23 -1.74 -13.78
N LYS A 98 -2.97 -1.23 -14.78
CA LYS A 98 -2.96 0.19 -15.17
C LYS A 98 -3.28 1.12 -14.00
N GLU A 99 -4.40 0.86 -13.32
CA GLU A 99 -4.86 1.64 -12.17
C GLU A 99 -3.86 1.56 -10.99
N ARG A 100 -3.28 0.37 -10.72
CA ARG A 100 -2.23 0.18 -9.70
C ARG A 100 -0.98 1.00 -10.03
N PHE A 101 -0.53 0.95 -11.27
CA PHE A 101 0.68 1.63 -11.70
C PHE A 101 0.52 3.15 -11.67
N ALA A 102 -0.56 3.67 -12.25
CA ALA A 102 -0.86 5.09 -12.22
C ALA A 102 -1.03 5.64 -10.79
N LEU A 103 -1.65 4.87 -9.89
CA LEU A 103 -1.74 5.24 -8.48
C LEU A 103 -0.36 5.40 -7.84
N THR A 104 0.56 4.48 -8.10
CA THR A 104 1.92 4.55 -7.58
C THR A 104 2.70 5.71 -8.17
N LEU A 105 2.61 5.93 -9.49
CA LEU A 105 3.26 7.09 -10.12
C LEU A 105 2.72 8.40 -9.55
N ARG A 106 1.40 8.52 -9.38
CA ARG A 106 0.79 9.71 -8.78
C ARG A 106 1.31 9.94 -7.35
N PHE A 107 1.41 8.88 -6.54
CA PHE A 107 1.98 8.95 -5.20
C PHE A 107 3.43 9.46 -5.23
N LEU A 108 4.28 8.88 -6.08
CA LEU A 108 5.69 9.28 -6.21
C LEU A 108 5.86 10.70 -6.77
N ALA A 109 4.98 11.11 -7.67
CA ALA A 109 5.03 12.41 -8.34
C ALA A 109 4.58 13.59 -7.46
N SER A 110 3.61 13.36 -6.57
CA SER A 110 2.94 14.42 -5.81
C SER A 110 3.22 14.38 -4.31
N GLY A 111 3.62 13.24 -3.76
CA GLY A 111 3.71 13.04 -2.31
C GLY A 111 2.35 13.03 -1.60
N ASP A 112 1.24 12.87 -2.33
CA ASP A 112 -0.11 12.81 -1.77
C ASP A 112 -0.22 11.73 -0.68
N SER A 113 -0.93 12.03 0.40
CA SER A 113 -1.19 11.01 1.43
C SER A 113 -2.04 9.85 0.88
N TYR A 114 -1.87 8.65 1.44
CA TYR A 114 -2.73 7.51 1.09
C TYR A 114 -4.21 7.78 1.34
N GLN A 115 -4.54 8.68 2.28
CA GLN A 115 -5.91 9.10 2.52
C GLN A 115 -6.45 9.91 1.35
N SER A 116 -5.69 10.87 0.82
CA SER A 116 -6.06 11.66 -0.36
C SER A 116 -6.28 10.76 -1.58
N LEU A 117 -5.31 9.87 -1.85
CA LEU A 117 -5.39 8.90 -2.95
C LEU A 117 -6.58 7.94 -2.80
N SER A 118 -7.01 7.66 -1.57
CA SER A 118 -8.18 6.80 -1.33
C SER A 118 -9.47 7.39 -1.87
N TYR A 119 -9.61 8.71 -1.83
CA TYR A 119 -10.77 9.40 -2.39
C TYR A 119 -10.70 9.45 -3.91
N LEU A 120 -9.51 9.72 -4.46
CA LEU A 120 -9.26 9.82 -5.89
C LEU A 120 -9.50 8.48 -6.63
N PHE A 121 -8.86 7.40 -6.15
CA PHE A 121 -8.92 6.08 -6.79
C PHE A 121 -10.01 5.17 -6.23
N LYS A 122 -10.69 5.57 -5.14
CA LYS A 122 -11.71 4.75 -4.43
C LYS A 122 -11.15 3.41 -3.97
N ILE A 123 -9.92 3.44 -3.44
CA ILE A 123 -9.19 2.30 -2.90
C ILE A 123 -8.88 2.58 -1.44
N SER A 124 -9.05 1.60 -0.54
CA SER A 124 -8.74 1.79 0.87
C SER A 124 -7.25 2.11 1.09
N PRO A 125 -6.88 3.05 2.00
CA PRO A 125 -5.48 3.43 2.24
C PRO A 125 -4.55 2.24 2.54
N GLN A 126 -5.04 1.22 3.24
CA GLN A 126 -4.27 0.00 3.53
C GLN A 126 -3.86 -0.77 2.26
N LEU A 127 -4.76 -0.82 1.29
CA LEU A 127 -4.52 -1.47 0.00
C LEU A 127 -3.64 -0.60 -0.89
N ILE A 128 -3.77 0.73 -0.80
CA ILE A 128 -2.86 1.67 -1.48
C ILE A 128 -1.42 1.44 -1.01
N SER A 129 -1.20 1.34 0.30
CA SER A 129 0.13 1.06 0.84
C SER A 129 0.74 -0.23 0.26
N SER A 130 -0.04 -1.32 0.18
CA SER A 130 0.48 -2.57 -0.39
C SER A 130 0.74 -2.46 -1.90
N ILE A 131 -0.13 -1.77 -2.62
CA ILE A 131 0.04 -1.52 -4.07
C ILE A 131 1.32 -0.75 -4.35
N VAL A 132 1.55 0.34 -3.62
CA VAL A 132 2.74 1.17 -3.79
C VAL A 132 4.00 0.33 -3.60
N THR A 133 4.08 -0.45 -2.51
CA THR A 133 5.21 -1.34 -2.26
C THR A 133 5.40 -2.37 -3.37
N GLU A 134 4.34 -3.10 -3.74
CA GLU A 134 4.39 -4.14 -4.78
C GLU A 134 4.83 -3.58 -6.15
N VAL A 135 4.35 -2.39 -6.51
CA VAL A 135 4.71 -1.74 -7.79
C VAL A 135 6.15 -1.23 -7.75
N CYS A 136 6.60 -0.63 -6.64
CA CYS A 136 7.99 -0.20 -6.49
C CYS A 136 8.97 -1.37 -6.54
N GLU A 137 8.63 -2.51 -5.94
CA GLU A 137 9.43 -3.74 -6.04
C GLU A 137 9.48 -4.26 -7.48
N ALA A 138 8.34 -4.29 -8.18
CA ALA A 138 8.30 -4.68 -9.59
C ALA A 138 9.15 -3.75 -10.47
N LEU A 139 9.06 -2.42 -10.27
CA LEU A 139 9.88 -1.43 -10.97
C LEU A 139 11.37 -1.66 -10.70
N LYS A 140 11.77 -1.87 -9.44
CA LYS A 140 13.17 -2.14 -9.07
C LYS A 140 13.69 -3.40 -9.76
N ASN A 141 12.87 -4.44 -9.88
CA ASN A 141 13.28 -5.69 -10.53
C ASN A 141 13.42 -5.53 -12.05
N VAL A 142 12.44 -4.89 -12.70
CA VAL A 142 12.42 -4.70 -14.17
C VAL A 142 13.49 -3.71 -14.62
N LEU A 143 13.72 -2.63 -13.86
CA LEU A 143 14.64 -1.56 -14.22
C LEU A 143 16.06 -1.76 -13.67
N ARG A 144 16.35 -2.89 -13.02
CA ARG A 144 17.63 -3.16 -12.37
C ARG A 144 18.83 -2.94 -13.29
N ASP A 145 18.71 -3.37 -14.54
CA ASP A 145 19.80 -3.33 -15.51
C ASP A 145 19.88 -1.97 -16.25
N GLN A 146 18.82 -1.17 -16.18
CA GLN A 146 18.75 0.14 -16.83
C GLN A 146 19.07 1.31 -15.88
N VAL A 147 18.87 1.12 -14.58
CA VAL A 147 19.10 2.15 -13.57
C VAL A 147 20.50 1.95 -12.98
N LYS A 148 21.46 2.75 -13.44
CA LYS A 148 22.74 2.94 -12.76
C LYS A 148 22.52 3.81 -11.52
N VAL A 149 22.18 3.19 -10.40
CA VAL A 149 22.23 3.89 -9.11
C VAL A 149 23.71 4.06 -8.77
N SER A 150 24.21 5.30 -8.72
CA SER A 150 25.54 5.55 -8.17
C SER A 150 25.49 5.17 -6.69
N ASN A 151 26.09 4.02 -6.33
CA ASN A 151 26.14 3.48 -4.96
C ASN A 151 26.96 4.35 -3.97
N SER A 152 27.32 5.57 -4.36
CA SER A 152 27.98 6.54 -3.51
C SER A 152 26.92 7.34 -2.73
N LEU A 153 26.65 6.95 -1.47
CA LEU A 153 26.29 7.83 -0.33
C LEU A 153 25.46 7.16 0.79
N PHE A 154 25.20 5.84 0.76
CA PHE A 154 24.46 5.18 1.87
C PHE A 154 25.32 4.67 3.04
N PHE A 155 26.62 4.99 3.11
CA PHE A 155 27.53 4.45 4.15
C PHE A 155 28.27 5.48 5.01
N LEU A 156 27.94 6.78 4.96
CA LEU A 156 28.52 7.76 5.88
C LEU A 156 27.41 8.58 6.55
N HIS A 157 27.37 8.47 7.87
CA HIS A 157 26.44 9.10 8.83
C HIS A 157 25.03 8.51 8.92
N ILE A 158 24.86 7.49 9.78
CA ILE A 158 24.25 7.61 11.13
C ILE A 158 24.84 6.50 12.00
#